data_AF-A0A349Q0U8-F1
#
_entry.id   AF-A0A349Q0U8-F1
#
_cell.length_a   1.000
_cell.length_b   1.000
_cell.length_c   1.000
_cell.angle_alpha   90.00
_cell.angle_beta   90.00
_cell.angle_gamma   90.00
#
_symmetry.space_group_name_H-M   'P 1'
#
loop_
_entity.id
_entity.type
_entity.pdbx_description
1 polymer ?
#
loop_
_entity_poly.entity_id
_entity_poly.type
_entity_poly.pdbx_seq_one_letter_code
_entity_poly.pdbx_strand_id
1 'polypeptide(L)' 'MQAYRFETRISKKGTIQLPFNQQLVDREVEIIIFPKQDLKPNKNASVDFINKWAGFLSNVDTEDYKFQYLSEKYK' A
#
# COMPACT_ATOMS: atom_id res chain seq x y z
N MET A 1 -23.43 -21.56 -1.53
CA MET A 1 -22.42 -21.58 -0.45
C MET A 1 -22.05 -20.14 -0.12
N GLN A 2 -22.08 -19.73 1.15
CA GLN A 2 -21.67 -18.40 1.59
C GLN A 2 -20.36 -18.52 2.36
N ALA A 3 -19.34 -17.79 1.95
CA ALA A 3 -18.04 -17.76 2.62
C ALA A 3 -17.84 -16.39 3.28
N TYR A 4 -17.37 -16.41 4.53
CA TYR A 4 -17.05 -15.21 5.29
C TYR A 4 -15.53 -15.09 5.38
N ARG A 5 -14.99 -13.93 4.97
CA ARG A 5 -13.57 -13.63 5.11
C ARG A 5 -13.42 -12.48 6.11
N PHE A 6 -12.70 -12.74 7.19
CA PHE A 6 -12.29 -11.74 8.16
C PHE A 6 -10.82 -11.95 8.48
N GLU A 7 -10.15 -10.87 8.86
CA GLU A 7 -8.74 -10.91 9.23
C GLU A 7 -8.65 -10.79 10.74
N THR A 8 -8.10 -11.80 11.39
CA THR A 8 -7.97 -11.82 12.86
C THR A 8 -6.65 -12.43 13.26
N ARG A 9 -6.22 -12.11 14.47
CA ARG A 9 -4.99 -12.63 15.07
C ARG A 9 -5.33 -13.82 15.95
N ILE A 10 -4.63 -14.92 15.76
CA ILE A 10 -4.67 -16.06 16.68
C ILE A 10 -4.05 -15.62 18.01
N SER A 11 -4.79 -15.79 19.11
CA SER A 11 -4.30 -15.42 20.43
C SER A 11 -3.09 -16.26 20.85
N LYS A 12 -2.32 -15.78 21.83
CA LYS A 12 -1.20 -16.57 22.38
C LYS A 12 -1.62 -17.94 22.96
N LYS A 13 -2.91 -18.09 23.28
CA LYS A 13 -3.50 -19.33 23.80
C LYS A 13 -4.03 -20.24 22.68
N GLY A 14 -3.84 -19.87 21.41
CA GLY A 14 -4.35 -20.63 20.26
C GLY A 14 -5.83 -20.41 19.96
N THR A 15 -6.47 -19.40 20.55
CA THR A 15 -7.90 -19.13 20.34
C THR A 15 -8.12 -18.12 19.22
N ILE A 16 -9.14 -18.35 18.38
CA ILE A 16 -9.63 -17.41 17.36
C ILE A 16 -10.92 -16.79 17.88
N GLN A 17 -10.98 -15.47 17.93
CA GLN A 17 -12.22 -14.76 18.25
C GLN A 17 -12.91 -14.38 16.95
N LEU A 18 -14.09 -14.97 16.72
CA LEU A 18 -14.94 -14.68 15.59
C LEU A 18 -15.86 -13.50 15.94
N PRO A 19 -16.07 -12.53 15.05
CA PRO A 19 -17.13 -11.54 15.20
C PRO A 19 -18.48 -12.24 15.31
N PHE A 20 -19.36 -11.74 16.18
CA PHE A 20 -20.70 -12.30 16.33
C PHE A 20 -21.49 -12.14 15.02
N ASN A 21 -22.00 -13.25 14.50
CA ASN A 21 -22.88 -13.30 13.35
C ASN A 21 -24.07 -14.21 13.64
N GLN A 22 -25.27 -13.64 13.67
CA GLN A 22 -26.52 -14.36 13.96
C GLN A 22 -26.75 -15.54 13.00
N GLN A 23 -26.26 -15.47 11.77
CA GLN A 23 -26.45 -16.51 10.76
C GLN A 23 -25.60 -17.78 11.01
N LEU A 24 -24.62 -17.70 11.92
CA LEU A 24 -23.70 -18.78 12.26
C LEU A 24 -24.01 -19.42 13.62
N VAL A 25 -25.00 -18.91 14.35
CA VAL A 25 -25.41 -19.48 15.65
C VAL A 25 -25.91 -20.92 15.47
N ASP A 26 -25.40 -21.83 16.31
CA ASP A 26 -25.71 -23.26 16.31
C ASP A 26 -25.54 -23.97 14.96
N ARG A 27 -24.63 -23.47 14.12
CA ARG A 27 -24.27 -24.12 12.85
C ARG A 27 -22.87 -24.70 12.89
N GLU A 28 -22.73 -25.88 12.31
CA GLU A 28 -21.44 -26.46 12.00
C GLU A 28 -20.81 -25.71 10.82
N VAL A 29 -19.55 -25.31 10.99
CA VAL A 29 -18.83 -24.47 10.02
C VAL A 29 -17.44 -25.00 9.76
N GLU A 30 -16.98 -24.86 8.53
CA GLU A 30 -15.59 -25.13 8.14
C GLU A 30 -14.77 -23.83 8.26
N ILE A 31 -13.56 -23.92 8.84
CA ILE A 31 -12.67 -22.79 9.05
C ILE A 31 -11.39 -23.00 8.24
N ILE A 32 -11.10 -22.06 7.33
CA ILE A 32 -9.86 -22.06 6.54
C ILE A 32 -8.96 -20.93 7.05
N ILE A 33 -7.74 -21.27 7.46
CA ILE A 33 -6.78 -20.31 8.03
C ILE A 33 -5.66 -20.04 7.03
N PHE A 34 -5.51 -18.78 6.63
CA PHE A 34 -4.39 -18.32 5.81
C PHE A 34 -3.43 -17.49 6.66
N PRO A 35 -2.21 -17.98 6.96
CA PRO A 35 -1.23 -17.20 7.69
C PRO A 35 -0.81 -15.99 6.86
N LYS A 36 -0.98 -14.79 7.42
CA LYS A 36 -0.44 -13.57 6.80
C LYS A 36 1.07 -13.58 6.92
N GLN A 37 1.75 -13.38 5.80
CA GLN A 37 3.16 -13.06 5.82
C GLN A 37 3.32 -11.64 6.35
N ASP A 38 4.16 -11.45 7.37
CA ASP A 38 4.54 -10.12 7.80
C ASP A 38 5.26 -9.44 6.64
N LEU A 39 4.57 -8.48 6.01
CA LEU A 39 5.22 -7.55 5.10
C LEU A 39 6.16 -6.71 5.95
N LYS A 40 7.45 -7.08 5.96
CA LYS A 40 8.49 -6.27 6.59
C LYS A 40 8.38 -4.88 5.96
N PRO A 41 8.06 -3.82 6.75
CA PRO A 41 8.01 -2.48 6.18
C PRO A 41 9.38 -2.17 5.60
N ASN A 42 9.43 -1.88 4.30
CA ASN A 42 10.68 -1.46 3.67
C ASN A 42 11.08 -0.14 4.32
N LYS A 43 12.13 -0.18 5.14
CA LYS A 43 12.65 0.99 5.87
C LYS A 43 13.05 2.13 4.92
N ASN A 44 13.31 1.82 3.65
CA ASN A 44 13.75 2.77 2.65
C ASN A 44 12.64 3.21 1.69
N ALA A 45 11.37 2.88 1.96
CA ALA A 45 10.26 3.19 1.05
C ALA A 45 10.19 4.67 0.64
N SER A 46 10.49 5.59 1.56
CA SER A 46 10.51 7.03 1.28
C SER A 46 11.67 7.43 0.37
N VAL A 47 12.87 6.86 0.58
CA VAL A 47 14.06 7.13 -0.25
C VAL A 47 13.87 6.55 -1.65
N ASP A 48 13.34 5.33 -1.73
CA ASP A 48 13.01 4.66 -3.00
C ASP A 48 11.94 5.43 -3.78
N PHE A 49 10.96 6.02 -3.09
CA PHE A 49 9.96 6.88 -3.70
C PHE A 49 10.61 8.15 -4.26
N ILE A 50 11.39 8.88 -3.45
CA ILE A 50 12.06 10.10 -3.91
C ILE A 50 12.95 9.80 -5.11
N ASN A 51 13.76 8.75 -5.09
CA ASN A 51 14.64 8.42 -6.22
C ASN A 51 13.88 8.09 -7.52
N LYS A 52 12.71 7.43 -7.42
CA LYS A 52 11.87 7.12 -8.58
C LYS A 52 11.18 8.35 -9.17
N TRP A 53 10.83 9.32 -8.34
CA TRP A 53 9.98 10.45 -8.74
C TRP A 53 10.72 11.79 -8.85
N ALA A 54 11.86 11.95 -8.16
CA ALA A 54 12.70 13.16 -8.24
C ALA A 54 13.44 13.26 -9.57
N GLY A 55 13.55 12.17 -10.33
CA GLY A 55 14.05 12.21 -11.72
C GLY A 55 13.18 13.05 -12.66
N PHE A 56 11.91 13.31 -12.31
CA PHE A 56 11.03 14.23 -13.04
C PHE A 56 11.23 15.70 -12.65
N LEU A 57 11.83 15.95 -11.47
CA LEU A 57 12.15 17.27 -10.96
C LEU A 57 13.64 17.54 -11.20
N SER A 58 14.13 17.27 -12.41
CA SER A 58 15.41 17.84 -12.81
C SER A 58 15.30 19.35 -12.68
N ASN A 59 16.38 19.96 -12.19
CA ASN A 59 16.52 21.41 -12.15
C ASN A 59 16.66 21.87 -13.61
N VAL A 60 15.55 21.87 -14.33
CA VAL A 60 15.44 22.49 -15.65
C VAL A 60 15.81 23.93 -15.37
N ASP A 61 16.96 24.35 -15.90
CA ASP A 61 17.51 25.68 -15.68
C ASP A 61 16.58 26.68 -16.36
N THR A 62 15.50 27.04 -15.66
CA THR A 62 14.34 27.77 -16.19
C THR A 62 14.74 29.13 -16.73
N GLU A 63 15.83 29.70 -16.21
CA GLU A 63 16.44 30.91 -16.72
C GLU A 63 17.02 30.72 -18.12
N ASP A 64 17.64 29.57 -18.40
CA ASP A 64 18.25 29.25 -19.69
C ASP A 64 17.17 29.01 -20.76
N TYR A 65 16.09 28.31 -20.41
CA TYR A 65 14.92 28.15 -21.28
C TYR A 65 14.21 29.47 -21.57
N LYS A 66 14.07 30.33 -20.56
CA LYS A 66 13.48 31.66 -20.72
C LYS A 66 14.34 32.54 -21.62
N PHE A 67 15.67 32.51 -21.44
CA PHE A 67 16.61 33.23 -22.27
C PHE A 67 16.55 32.77 -23.74
N GLN A 68 16.56 31.46 -23.99
CA GLN A 68 16.42 30.92 -25.35
C GLN A 68 15.09 31.33 -26.00
N TYR A 69 13.97 31.18 -25.29
CA TYR A 69 12.66 31.57 -25.82
C TYR A 69 12.58 33.04 -26.19
N LEU A 70 13.07 33.93 -25.31
CA LEU A 70 13.09 35.37 -25.59
C LEU A 70 14.03 35.71 -26.75
N SER A 71 15.18 35.05 -26.84
CA SER A 71 16.14 35.26 -27.92
C SER A 71 15.62 34.83 -29.28
N GLU A 72 14.86 33.73 -29.37
CA GLU A 72 14.20 33.30 -30.61
C GLU A 72 13.03 34.19 -31.00
N LYS A 73 12.24 34.67 -30.03
CA LYS A 73 11.06 35.50 -30.29
C LYS A 73 11.37 36.90 -30.82
N TYR A 74 12.49 37.48 -30.39
CA TYR A 74 12.89 38.85 -30.73
C TYR A 74 14.09 38.93 -31.68
N LYS A 75 14.46 37.80 -32.30
CA LYS A 75 15.28 37.76 -33.52
C LYS A 75 14.43 38.13 -34.74
#